data_AF-A0A371LHR3-F1
#
_entry.id   AF-A0A371LHR3-F1
#
_cell.length_a   1.000
_cell.length_b   1.000
_cell.length_c   1.000
_cell.angle_alpha   90.00
_cell.angle_beta   90.00
_cell.angle_gamma   90.00
#
_symmetry.space_group_name_H-M   'P 1'
#
loop_
_entity.id
_entity.type
_entity.pdbx_description
1 polymer ?
#
loop_
_entity_poly.entity_id
_entity_poly.type
_entity_poly.pdbx_seq_one_letter_code
_entity_poly.pdbx_strand_id
1 'polypeptide(L)'
;MPTVHFRGREIACDRGDVLRDVLRAAGEPPHNGHSSWFNCRGGGSCGTCAVRVRGPVTYRTKKERRRLRFPPHDSDSGLRLACQTVVLGDLWVEKYPGFWGQRVEADESETGAVQDAEDAQEPTD
;
A
#
# COMPACT_ATOMS: atom_id res chain seq x y z
N MET A 1 9.80 18.01 9.84
CA MET A 1 9.02 16.91 10.44
C MET A 1 8.01 16.47 9.40
N PRO A 2 8.30 15.39 8.66
CA PRO A 2 7.38 14.85 7.66
C PRO A 2 6.13 14.20 8.27
N THR A 3 5.06 14.11 7.48
CA THR A 3 3.83 13.39 7.81
C THR A 3 3.62 12.21 6.87
N VAL A 4 3.30 11.04 7.45
CA VAL A 4 2.87 9.85 6.69
C VAL A 4 1.35 9.73 6.79
N HIS A 5 0.68 9.80 5.64
CA HIS A 5 -0.75 9.54 5.50
C HIS A 5 -0.97 8.06 5.18
N PHE A 6 -1.63 7.33 6.09
CA PHE A 6 -1.89 5.89 5.95
C PHE A 6 -3.21 5.50 6.61
N ARG A 7 -4.11 4.83 5.87
CA ARG A 7 -5.44 4.39 6.36
C ARG A 7 -6.27 5.51 7.00
N GLY A 8 -6.27 6.69 6.38
CA GLY A 8 -6.98 7.87 6.90
C GLY A 8 -6.36 8.51 8.14
N ARG A 9 -5.18 8.05 8.59
CA ARG A 9 -4.45 8.60 9.72
C ARG A 9 -3.25 9.41 9.24
N GLU A 10 -2.96 10.48 9.98
CA GLU A 10 -1.72 11.25 9.85
C GLU A 10 -0.76 10.84 10.95
N ILE A 11 0.46 10.47 10.55
CA ILE A 11 1.49 9.96 11.46
C ILE A 11 2.71 10.87 11.31
N ALA A 12 2.97 11.68 12.34
CA ALA A 12 4.19 12.49 12.41
C ALA A 12 5.42 11.58 12.55
N CYS A 13 6.50 11.92 11.85
CA CYS A 13 7.76 11.20 11.91
C CYS A 13 8.94 12.13 11.61
N ASP A 14 10.15 11.57 11.70
CA ASP A 14 11.36 12.28 11.35
C ASP A 14 11.85 11.92 9.96
N ARG A 15 12.51 12.89 9.33
CA ARG A 15 13.23 12.65 8.08
C ARG A 15 14.37 11.68 8.38
N GLY A 16 14.45 10.60 7.63
CA GLY A 16 15.43 9.53 7.85
C GLY A 16 14.83 8.28 8.50
N ASP A 17 13.59 8.35 8.99
CA ASP A 17 12.93 7.18 9.57
C ASP A 17 12.62 6.10 8.54
N VAL A 18 12.64 4.84 9.01
CA VAL A 18 12.20 3.69 8.21
C VAL A 18 10.67 3.62 8.26
N LEU A 19 10.04 3.65 7.08
CA LEU A 19 8.58 3.73 6.95
C LEU A 19 7.85 2.62 7.72
N ARG A 20 8.35 1.38 7.68
CA ARG A 20 7.74 0.27 8.47
C ARG A 20 7.67 0.60 9.96
N ASP A 21 8.72 1.19 10.51
CA ASP A 21 8.84 1.37 11.95
C ASP A 21 8.00 2.57 12.40
N VAL A 22 7.91 3.62 11.58
CA VAL A 22 6.92 4.72 11.73
C VAL A 22 5.50 4.16 11.81
N LEU A 23 5.11 3.35 10.82
CA LEU A 23 3.77 2.76 10.74
C LEU A 23 3.49 1.84 11.93
N ARG A 24 4.46 1.04 12.36
CA ARG A 24 4.30 0.15 13.53
C ARG A 24 4.19 0.91 14.85
N ALA A 25 4.97 1.98 15.03
CA ALA A 25 4.91 2.81 16.24
C ALA A 25 3.53 3.47 16.39
N ALA A 26 2.88 3.79 15.28
CA ALA A 26 1.52 4.33 15.25
C ALA A 26 0.39 3.28 15.43
N GLY A 27 0.74 1.99 15.59
CA GLY A 27 -0.23 0.89 15.67
C GLY A 27 -0.79 0.44 14.32
N GLU A 28 -0.20 0.88 13.21
CA GLU A 28 -0.67 0.62 11.84
C GLU A 28 0.33 -0.22 11.03
N PRO A 29 0.63 -1.47 11.42
CA PRO A 29 1.64 -2.26 10.72
C PRO A 29 1.28 -2.41 9.22
N PRO A 30 2.26 -2.32 8.29
CA PRO A 30 2.03 -2.46 6.84
C PRO A 30 1.82 -3.93 6.40
N HIS A 31 1.28 -4.74 7.29
CA HIS A 31 1.14 -6.19 7.17
C HIS A 31 -0.35 -6.57 7.21
N ASN A 32 -0.75 -7.51 6.37
CA ASN A 32 -2.13 -8.00 6.29
C ASN A 32 -2.31 -9.28 7.11
N GLY A 33 -3.34 -9.34 7.95
CA GLY A 33 -3.71 -10.53 8.73
C GLY A 33 -2.52 -11.21 9.40
N HIS A 34 -2.38 -12.53 9.22
CA HIS A 34 -1.30 -13.34 9.80
C HIS A 34 0.11 -12.97 9.33
N SER A 35 0.28 -12.21 8.24
CA SER A 35 1.61 -11.76 7.81
C SER A 35 2.27 -10.80 8.82
N SER A 36 1.48 -10.22 9.74
CA SER A 36 1.98 -9.44 10.87
C SER A 36 2.78 -10.28 11.88
N TRP A 37 2.58 -11.60 11.93
CA TRP A 37 3.32 -12.52 12.80
C TRP A 37 4.48 -13.20 12.06
N PHE A 38 4.28 -13.58 10.80
CA PHE A 38 5.25 -14.34 9.99
C PHE A 38 6.18 -13.48 9.11
N ASN A 39 6.37 -12.20 9.43
CA ASN A 39 7.26 -11.34 8.65
C ASN A 39 8.75 -11.47 9.03
N CYS A 40 9.62 -11.05 8.12
CA CYS A 40 11.08 -11.03 8.31
C CYS A 40 11.61 -9.92 9.22
N ARG A 41 10.74 -9.22 9.95
CA ARG A 41 11.06 -8.13 10.89
C ARG A 41 11.90 -6.96 10.37
N GLY A 42 12.03 -6.83 9.04
CA GLY A 42 12.82 -5.78 8.41
C GLY A 42 13.97 -6.28 7.52
N GLY A 43 14.19 -7.59 7.43
CA GLY A 43 15.26 -8.17 6.61
C GLY A 43 15.13 -8.02 5.09
N GLY A 44 14.01 -7.47 4.59
CA GLY A 44 13.77 -7.25 3.15
C GLY A 44 13.52 -8.52 2.33
N SER A 45 13.24 -9.67 2.98
CA SER A 45 13.13 -10.99 2.32
C SER A 45 11.70 -11.53 2.22
N CYS A 46 10.79 -11.22 3.15
CA CYS A 46 9.44 -11.81 3.11
C CYS A 46 8.52 -11.16 2.06
N GLY A 47 8.70 -9.86 1.79
CA GLY A 47 7.83 -9.07 0.89
C GLY A 47 6.47 -8.67 1.49
N THR A 48 6.14 -9.03 2.73
CA THR A 48 4.79 -8.81 3.29
C THR A 48 4.51 -7.36 3.71
N CYS A 49 5.54 -6.52 3.80
CA CYS A 49 5.42 -5.08 4.05
C CYS A 49 5.35 -4.26 2.74
N ALA A 50 4.96 -4.88 1.63
CA ALA A 50 4.79 -4.17 0.37
C ALA A 50 3.64 -3.17 0.45
N VAL A 51 3.90 -1.93 0.03
CA VAL A 51 2.96 -0.81 0.03
C VAL A 51 3.18 0.05 -1.21
N ARG A 52 2.14 0.72 -1.67
CA ARG A 52 2.27 1.84 -2.63
C ARG A 52 2.70 3.07 -1.84
N VAL A 53 3.66 3.83 -2.40
CA VAL A 53 4.19 5.04 -1.77
C VAL A 53 4.24 6.14 -2.80
N ARG A 54 3.63 7.29 -2.49
CA ARG A 54 3.79 8.55 -3.21
C ARG A 54 4.47 9.55 -2.28
N GLY A 55 5.41 10.33 -2.80
CA GLY A 55 6.21 11.28 -2.03
C GLY A 55 7.70 10.94 -2.00
N PRO A 56 8.53 11.83 -1.43
CA PRO A 56 9.97 11.71 -1.47
C PRO A 56 10.48 10.63 -0.50
N VAL A 57 11.10 9.61 -1.07
CA VAL A 57 11.74 8.50 -0.34
C VAL A 57 13.09 8.16 -0.96
N THR A 58 13.90 7.38 -0.25
CA THR A 58 15.14 6.84 -0.80
C THR A 58 14.90 5.92 -2.00
N TYR A 59 15.92 5.79 -2.85
CA TYR A 59 15.96 4.80 -3.92
C TYR A 59 15.85 3.37 -3.37
N ARG A 60 15.29 2.46 -4.18
CA ARG A 60 15.14 1.05 -3.78
C ARG A 60 16.48 0.43 -3.44
N THR A 61 16.56 -0.33 -2.35
CA THR A 61 17.78 -1.10 -2.03
C THR A 61 17.95 -2.28 -2.99
N LYS A 62 19.15 -2.89 -3.06
CA LYS A 62 19.37 -4.11 -3.87
C LYS A 62 18.45 -5.27 -3.42
N LYS A 63 18.25 -5.43 -2.10
CA LYS A 63 17.38 -6.46 -1.52
C LYS A 63 15.91 -6.21 -1.89
N GLU A 64 15.45 -4.98 -1.76
CA GLU A 64 14.10 -4.58 -2.15
C GLU A 64 13.82 -4.87 -3.62
N ARG A 65 14.71 -4.42 -4.53
CA ARG A 65 14.57 -4.69 -5.96
C ARG A 65 14.52 -6.18 -6.28
N ARG A 66 15.38 -6.97 -5.64
CA ARG A 66 15.39 -8.42 -5.82
C ARG A 66 14.08 -9.02 -5.34
N ARG A 67 13.63 -8.70 -4.13
CA ARG A 67 12.46 -9.35 -3.53
C ARG A 67 11.17 -9.02 -4.29
N LEU A 68 11.01 -7.79 -4.74
CA LEU A 68 9.81 -7.36 -5.47
C LEU A 68 9.72 -7.92 -6.91
N ARG A 69 10.81 -8.49 -7.45
CA ARG A 69 10.79 -9.20 -8.75
C ARG A 69 10.31 -10.65 -8.67
N PHE A 70 10.16 -11.18 -7.46
CA PHE A 70 9.79 -12.58 -7.25
C PHE A 70 8.34 -12.70 -6.80
N PRO A 71 7.64 -13.78 -7.21
CA PRO A 71 6.29 -14.06 -6.76
C PRO A 71 6.12 -13.94 -5.22
N PRO A 72 4.93 -13.52 -4.75
CA PRO A 72 3.77 -13.15 -5.54
C PRO A 72 3.78 -11.67 -5.99
N HIS A 73 4.95 -11.00 -5.93
CA HIS A 73 5.13 -9.65 -6.44
C HIS A 73 5.68 -9.68 -7.87
N ASP A 74 5.58 -8.52 -8.52
CA ASP A 74 6.15 -8.27 -9.84
C ASP A 74 6.88 -6.90 -9.85
N SER A 75 7.87 -6.74 -10.75
CA SER A 75 8.65 -5.49 -10.84
C SER A 75 7.82 -4.27 -11.18
N ASP A 76 6.74 -4.46 -11.91
CA ASP A 76 5.94 -3.41 -12.55
C ASP A 76 4.78 -2.96 -11.65
N SER A 77 4.54 -3.69 -10.54
CA SER A 77 3.56 -3.33 -9.50
C SER A 77 3.77 -1.96 -8.85
N GLY A 78 4.94 -1.33 -9.04
CA GLY A 78 5.28 -0.03 -8.46
C GLY A 78 5.49 -0.05 -6.93
N LEU A 79 5.29 -1.19 -6.26
CA LEU A 79 5.33 -1.30 -4.81
C LEU A 79 6.72 -1.03 -4.22
N ARG A 80 6.74 -0.65 -2.95
CA ARG A 80 7.93 -0.49 -2.12
C ARG A 80 7.86 -1.44 -0.93
N LEU A 81 9.00 -1.90 -0.44
CA LEU A 81 9.05 -2.55 0.86
C LEU A 81 9.17 -1.48 1.94
N ALA A 82 8.14 -1.29 2.76
CA ALA A 82 8.13 -0.28 3.82
C ALA A 82 9.35 -0.41 4.76
N CYS A 83 9.85 -1.63 4.97
CA CYS A 83 11.02 -1.86 5.82
C CYS A 83 12.37 -1.51 5.19
N GLN A 84 12.41 -1.19 3.90
CA GLN A 84 13.60 -0.77 3.17
C GLN A 84 13.46 0.67 2.65
N THR A 85 12.35 1.33 2.97
CA THR A 85 12.00 2.67 2.48
C THR A 85 12.22 3.67 3.60
N VAL A 86 12.96 4.73 3.31
CA VAL A 86 13.25 5.81 4.26
C VAL A 86 12.50 7.07 3.87
N VAL A 87 11.88 7.72 4.85
CA VAL A 87 11.08 8.94 4.70
C VAL A 87 11.99 10.14 4.45
N LEU A 88 11.78 10.87 3.34
CA LEU A 88 12.53 12.11 3.05
C LEU A 88 11.66 13.38 3.10
N GLY A 89 10.34 13.22 3.26
CA GLY A 89 9.30 14.24 3.26
C GLY A 89 7.92 13.57 3.32
N ASP A 90 6.85 14.32 3.10
CA ASP A 90 5.49 13.82 3.32
C ASP A 90 5.11 12.68 2.37
N LEU A 91 4.51 11.62 2.91
CA LEU A 91 4.20 10.40 2.18
C LEU A 91 2.71 10.06 2.19
N TRP A 92 2.20 9.58 1.06
CA TRP A 92 0.91 8.92 0.96
C TRP A 92 1.16 7.44 0.72
N VAL A 93 0.71 6.63 1.67
CA VAL A 93 0.99 5.21 1.71
C VAL A 93 -0.30 4.43 1.65
N GLU A 94 -0.27 3.32 0.92
CA GLU A 94 -1.41 2.43 0.80
C GLU A 94 -0.98 0.98 0.85
N LYS A 95 -1.77 0.19 1.57
CA LYS A 95 -1.59 -1.24 1.68
C LYS A 95 -2.70 -1.96 0.94
N TYR A 96 -2.34 -2.60 -0.17
CA TYR A 96 -3.28 -3.43 -0.93
C TYR A 96 -3.66 -4.72 -0.21
N PRO A 97 -4.78 -5.37 -0.61
CA PRO A 97 -5.19 -6.69 -0.12
C PRO A 97 -4.26 -7.85 -0.52
N GLY A 98 -4.54 -9.03 0.04
CA GLY A 98 -3.74 -10.26 -0.14
C GLY A 98 -2.64 -10.40 0.90
N PHE A 99 -2.16 -11.62 1.16
CA PHE A 99 -1.20 -11.87 2.25
C PHE A 99 0.10 -11.04 2.13
N TRP A 100 0.54 -10.72 0.91
CA TRP A 100 1.71 -9.87 0.67
C TRP A 100 1.36 -8.42 0.34
N GLY A 101 0.07 -8.10 0.13
CA GLY A 101 -0.34 -6.82 -0.45
C GLY A 101 -0.11 -6.75 -1.95
N GLN A 102 -0.27 -7.88 -2.65
CA GLN A 102 0.04 -8.04 -4.07
C GLN A 102 -1.15 -7.78 -5.01
N ARG A 103 -2.37 -7.63 -4.48
CA ARG A 103 -3.58 -7.41 -5.29
C ARG A 103 -3.72 -5.92 -5.58
N VAL A 104 -2.92 -5.42 -6.52
CA VAL A 104 -2.84 -4.01 -6.90
C VAL A 104 -3.99 -3.58 -7.82
N GLU A 105 -4.63 -4.54 -8.49
CA GLU A 105 -5.79 -4.32 -9.36
C GLU A 105 -7.09 -4.65 -8.60
N ALA A 106 -7.77 -3.59 -8.17
CA ALA A 106 -9.19 -3.58 -7.80
C ALA A 106 -9.58 -2.11 -7.52
N ASP A 107 -9.82 -1.34 -8.58
CA ASP A 107 -10.62 -0.11 -8.53
C ASP A 107 -11.17 0.17 -9.95
N GLU A 108 -11.99 -0.75 -10.45
CA GLU A 108 -12.96 -0.51 -11.54
C GLU A 108 -14.39 -0.82 -11.06
N SER A 109 -14.65 -0.72 -9.76
CA SER A 109 -15.98 -0.95 -9.19
C SER A 109 -16.54 0.29 -8.50
N GLU A 110 -16.56 1.42 -9.22
CA GLU A 110 -17.48 2.55 -8.95
C GLU A 110 -18.37 2.89 -10.17
N THR A 111 -18.39 2.05 -11.20
CA THR A 111 -19.38 2.11 -12.29
C THR A 111 -20.21 0.83 -12.29
N GLY A 112 -21.26 0.81 -11.47
CA GLY A 112 -22.18 -0.32 -11.39
C GLY A 112 -23.44 -0.02 -10.57
N ALA A 113 -23.84 1.24 -10.45
CA ALA A 113 -25.03 1.66 -9.73
C ALA A 113 -25.83 2.70 -10.52
N VAL A 114 -26.24 2.37 -11.75
CA VAL A 114 -27.44 2.94 -12.38
C VAL A 114 -27.86 2.04 -13.56
N GLN A 115 -28.86 1.20 -13.29
CA GLN A 115 -29.76 0.43 -14.16
C GLN A 115 -30.50 -0.45 -13.13
N ASP A 116 -31.71 -0.13 -12.69
CA ASP A 116 -32.94 -0.15 -13.48
C ASP A 116 -33.99 0.83 -12.94
N ALA A 117 -34.49 1.72 -13.80
CA ALA A 117 -35.78 2.40 -13.63
C ALA A 117 -36.26 2.93 -14.99
N GLU A 118 -36.51 2.03 -15.93
CA GLU A 118 -37.34 2.33 -17.11
C GLU A 118 -38.42 1.24 -17.22
N ASP A 119 -39.54 1.48 -16.55
CA ASP A 119 -40.83 0.92 -16.95
C ASP A 119 -41.95 1.73 -16.28
N ALA A 120 -42.31 2.86 -16.90
CA ALA A 120 -43.62 3.49 -16.75
C ALA A 120 -43.85 4.54 -17.85
N GLN A 121 -44.77 4.20 -18.77
CA GLN A 121 -45.64 5.07 -19.56
C GLN A 121 -45.04 6.08 -20.55
N GLU A 122 -45.31 5.88 -21.84
CA GLU A 122 -46.32 6.67 -22.59
C GLU A 122 -46.64 6.00 -23.94
N PRO A 123 -47.93 5.96 -24.33
CA PRO A 123 -48.25 6.64 -25.58
C PRO A 123 -49.31 7.72 -25.38
N THR A 124 -49.01 8.88 -25.96
CA THR A 124 -49.87 10.04 -26.16
C THR A 124 -50.88 9.84 -27.30
N ASP A 125 -52.06 10.43 -27.10
CA ASP A 125 -53.18 10.72 -28.03
C ASP A 125 -53.96 9.56 -28.69
#